data_AF-A0A080LV46-F1
#
_entry.id   AF-A0A080LV46-F1
#
_cell.length_a   1.000
_cell.length_b   1.000
_cell.length_c   1.000
_cell.angle_alpha   90.00
_cell.angle_beta   90.00
_cell.angle_gamma   90.00
#
_symmetry.space_group_name_H-M   'P 1'
#
loop_
_entity.id
_entity.type
_entity.pdbx_description
1 polymer ?
#
loop_
_entity_poly.entity_id
_entity_poly.type
_entity_poly.pdbx_seq_one_letter_code
_entity_poly.pdbx_strand_id
1 'polypeptide(L)'
;MTTLCRELRAEGVTTKSWTTLKDKSRAGKLIDKGYLYKLFQNPVFIGIAAYKGQHFAGEHEAILDRVVWEQVQAMLGRGEPEQRARQNRQGVAPALLKGLIFADDGWAMTPAYTQKGAKFYRYYVNTASMKIGKEACSVSRVPAGEIEAAVIAQVRKVLQAPEMMSQAIREVVALDPAADAQDVITTLQSIEPVWDELFPAEQARIIQLLVDRVTVSPTGLRIDMKMAGMKDLIQSVMPARKVA
;
A
#
# COMPACT_ATOMS: atom_id res chain seq x y z
N MET A 1 0.70 18.83 14.66
CA MET A 1 0.37 18.50 13.25
C MET A 1 -0.98 17.81 13.09
N THR A 2 -1.21 16.65 13.73
CA THR A 2 -2.49 15.91 13.62
C THR A 2 -3.70 16.74 14.05
N THR A 3 -3.62 17.43 15.20
CA THR A 3 -4.70 18.27 15.73
C THR A 3 -5.08 19.38 14.74
N LEU A 4 -4.10 20.18 14.31
CA LEU A 4 -4.31 21.23 13.30
C LEU A 4 -4.89 20.70 11.99
N CYS A 5 -4.41 19.55 11.50
CA CYS A 5 -4.95 18.93 10.29
C CYS A 5 -6.43 18.57 10.44
N ARG A 6 -6.86 18.12 11.63
CA ARG A 6 -8.25 17.77 11.91
C ARG A 6 -9.13 19.02 11.96
N GLU A 7 -8.70 20.06 12.67
CA GLU A 7 -9.41 21.34 12.78
C GLU A 7 -9.63 21.98 11.42
N LEU A 8 -8.57 22.16 10.63
CA LEU A 8 -8.65 22.75 9.29
C LEU A 8 -9.56 21.95 8.34
N ARG A 9 -9.61 20.62 8.48
CA ARG A 9 -10.53 19.79 7.69
C ARG A 9 -11.97 19.92 8.14
N ALA A 10 -12.22 20.07 9.45
CA ALA A 10 -13.56 20.31 9.98
C ALA A 10 -14.11 21.67 9.53
N GLU A 11 -13.23 22.66 9.37
CA GLU A 11 -13.54 23.98 8.80
C GLU A 11 -13.67 23.98 7.27
N GLY A 12 -13.41 22.85 6.60
CA GLY A 12 -13.49 22.73 5.14
C GLY A 12 -12.34 23.40 4.39
N VAL A 13 -11.23 23.72 5.06
CA VAL A 13 -10.06 24.36 4.43
C VAL A 13 -9.41 23.41 3.42
N THR A 14 -9.19 23.92 2.21
CA THR A 14 -8.56 23.18 1.11
C THR A 14 -7.22 23.78 0.70
N THR A 15 -6.41 22.98 0.01
CA THR A 15 -5.29 23.52 -0.77
C THR A 15 -5.80 24.49 -1.85
N LYS A 16 -4.90 25.30 -2.41
CA LYS A 16 -5.21 26.25 -3.49
C LYS A 16 -5.98 25.58 -4.65
N SER A 17 -7.17 26.10 -4.95
CA SER A 17 -7.87 25.89 -6.22
C SER A 17 -7.30 26.85 -7.26
N TRP A 18 -7.15 26.40 -8.51
CA TRP A 18 -6.63 27.25 -9.58
C TRP A 18 -7.11 26.78 -10.96
N THR A 19 -7.17 27.71 -11.91
CA THR A 19 -7.53 27.41 -13.30
C THR A 19 -6.27 27.40 -14.16
N THR A 20 -6.13 26.37 -14.98
CA THR A 20 -5.01 26.28 -15.94
C THR A 20 -5.15 27.32 -17.06
N LEU A 21 -4.06 27.60 -17.78
CA LEU A 21 -4.08 28.40 -19.02
C LEU A 21 -5.03 27.86 -20.11
N LYS A 22 -5.48 26.60 -20.01
CA LYS A 22 -6.45 25.96 -20.94
C LYS A 22 -7.86 25.90 -20.35
N ASP A 23 -8.20 26.83 -19.44
CA ASP A 23 -9.49 26.94 -18.75
C ASP A 23 -9.98 25.70 -18.00
N LYS A 24 -9.08 24.74 -17.72
CA LYS A 24 -9.42 23.61 -16.84
C LYS A 24 -9.30 24.02 -15.39
N SER A 25 -10.42 24.01 -14.68
CA SER A 25 -10.47 24.23 -13.23
C SER A 25 -9.88 23.04 -12.47
N ARG A 26 -9.01 23.32 -11.50
CA ARG A 26 -8.45 22.36 -10.54
C ARG A 26 -8.93 22.74 -9.15
N ALA A 27 -9.86 21.95 -8.62
CA ALA A 27 -10.31 22.10 -7.25
C ALA A 27 -9.20 21.72 -6.25
N GLY A 28 -9.14 22.47 -5.16
CA GLY A 28 -8.34 22.17 -3.99
C GLY A 28 -8.72 20.84 -3.35
N LYS A 29 -7.77 20.20 -2.70
CA LYS A 29 -8.01 19.00 -1.88
C LYS A 29 -8.03 19.41 -0.41
N LEU A 30 -8.80 18.71 0.41
CA LEU A 30 -8.75 18.90 1.86
C LEU A 30 -7.32 18.73 2.38
N ILE A 31 -6.94 19.58 3.32
CA ILE A 31 -5.59 19.59 3.89
C ILE A 31 -5.25 18.24 4.52
N ASP A 32 -3.99 17.81 4.34
CA ASP A 32 -3.41 16.67 5.04
C ASP A 32 -2.11 17.08 5.76
N LYS A 33 -1.59 16.22 6.63
CA LYS A 33 -0.35 16.48 7.37
C LYS A 33 0.86 16.71 6.45
N GLY A 34 0.88 16.07 5.27
CA GLY A 34 1.97 16.20 4.32
C GLY A 34 2.01 17.58 3.68
N TYR A 35 0.84 18.13 3.35
CA TYR A 35 0.70 19.51 2.88
C TYR A 35 1.13 20.50 3.95
N LEU A 36 0.64 20.36 5.19
CA LEU A 36 1.02 21.23 6.30
C LEU A 36 2.52 21.19 6.59
N TYR A 37 3.12 20.00 6.54
CA TYR A 37 4.56 19.86 6.73
C TYR A 37 5.36 20.59 5.64
N LYS A 38 4.94 20.48 4.36
CA LYS A 38 5.56 21.23 3.27
C LYS A 38 5.36 22.74 3.41
N LEU A 39 4.15 23.16 3.82
CA LEU A 39 3.82 24.56 4.04
C LEU A 39 4.72 25.17 5.11
N PHE A 40 4.80 24.53 6.28
CA PHE A 40 5.64 25.01 7.38
C PHE A 40 7.14 24.86 7.14
N GLN A 41 7.58 24.16 6.09
CA GLN A 41 9.00 24.09 5.71
C GLN A 41 9.36 25.04 4.56
N ASN A 42 8.39 25.72 3.97
CA ASN A 42 8.65 26.63 2.87
C ASN A 42 9.25 27.96 3.35
N PRO A 43 10.53 28.25 3.08
CA PRO A 43 11.20 29.46 3.58
C PRO A 43 10.70 30.74 2.89
N VAL A 44 9.85 30.64 1.86
CA VAL A 44 9.14 31.79 1.26
C VAL A 44 8.36 32.57 2.31
N PHE A 45 7.92 31.98 3.41
CA PHE A 45 7.22 32.75 4.46
C PHE A 45 8.11 33.75 5.21
N ILE A 46 9.44 33.60 5.14
CA ILE A 46 10.41 34.48 5.81
C ILE A 46 11.25 35.30 4.81
N GLY A 47 10.72 35.57 3.61
CA GLY A 47 11.41 36.41 2.63
C GLY A 47 12.51 35.70 1.83
N ILE A 48 12.54 34.36 1.81
CA ILE A 48 13.58 33.58 1.13
C ILE A 48 13.02 32.90 -0.11
N ALA A 49 13.69 33.09 -1.25
CA ALA A 49 13.43 32.34 -2.48
C ALA A 49 14.30 31.08 -2.51
N ALA A 50 13.68 29.89 -2.52
CA ALA A 50 14.37 28.61 -2.62
C ALA A 50 14.33 28.06 -4.06
N TYR A 51 15.47 27.71 -4.63
CA TYR A 51 15.56 27.07 -5.95
C TYR A 51 16.58 25.93 -5.95
N LYS A 52 16.16 24.74 -6.38
CA LYS A 52 17.00 23.52 -6.47
C LYS A 52 17.85 23.25 -5.21
N GLY A 53 17.32 23.55 -4.03
CA GLY A 53 18.01 23.33 -2.75
C GLY A 53 18.94 24.47 -2.32
N GLN A 54 19.07 25.52 -3.11
CA GLN A 54 19.75 26.77 -2.73
C GLN A 54 18.73 27.79 -2.22
N HIS A 55 19.17 28.65 -1.31
CA HIS A 55 18.35 29.71 -0.71
C HIS A 55 18.92 31.07 -1.09
N PHE A 56 18.05 31.97 -1.55
CA PHE A 56 18.37 33.33 -1.97
C PHE A 56 17.49 34.32 -1.20
N ALA A 57 17.97 35.55 -1.01
CA ALA A 57 17.11 36.62 -0.52
C ALA A 57 16.01 36.88 -1.55
N GLY A 58 14.75 36.78 -1.11
CA GLY A 58 13.59 37.10 -1.94
C GLY A 58 13.35 38.61 -1.98
N GLU A 59 12.77 39.09 -3.07
CA GLU A 59 12.37 40.50 -3.22
C GLU A 59 11.03 40.82 -2.52
N HIS A 60 10.32 39.80 -2.05
CA HIS A 60 9.03 39.97 -1.39
C HIS A 60 9.21 40.16 0.12
N GLU A 61 8.30 40.92 0.72
CA GLU A 61 8.22 41.07 2.17
C GLU A 61 7.94 39.70 2.84
N ALA A 62 8.53 39.49 4.01
CA ALA A 62 8.29 38.30 4.81
C ALA A 62 6.87 38.35 5.41
N ILE A 63 6.18 37.21 5.36
CA ILE A 63 4.84 37.06 5.95
C ILE A 63 4.94 36.73 7.45
N LEU A 64 6.01 36.04 7.85
CA LEU A 64 6.27 35.62 9.22
C LEU A 64 7.60 36.20 9.72
N ASP A 65 7.63 36.54 11.01
CA ASP A 65 8.88 36.83 11.71
C ASP A 65 9.76 35.56 11.76
N ARG A 66 11.07 35.78 11.59
CA ARG A 66 12.10 34.76 11.70
C ARG A 66 12.09 34.08 13.07
N VAL A 67 11.77 34.79 14.14
CA VAL A 67 11.68 34.22 15.50
C VAL A 67 10.56 33.17 15.57
N VAL A 68 9.38 33.49 15.04
CA VAL A 68 8.23 32.56 15.00
C VAL A 68 8.55 31.37 14.11
N TRP A 69 9.19 31.60 12.97
CA TRP A 69 9.63 30.54 12.07
C TRP A 69 10.57 29.55 12.75
N GLU A 70 11.60 30.05 13.45
CA GLU A 70 12.57 29.20 14.15
C GLU A 70 11.93 28.35 15.24
N GLN A 71 10.96 28.91 15.98
CA GLN A 71 10.16 28.15 16.96
C GLN A 71 9.39 27.01 16.28
N VAL A 72 8.74 27.26 15.14
CA VAL A 72 8.02 26.22 14.38
C VAL A 72 8.99 25.16 13.86
N GLN A 73 10.15 25.55 13.32
CA GLN A 73 11.17 24.60 12.85
C GLN A 73 11.70 23.72 13.99
N ALA A 74 11.88 24.29 15.18
CA ALA A 74 12.29 23.56 16.37
C ALA A 74 11.22 22.54 16.78
N MET A 75 9.94 22.94 16.80
CA MET A 75 8.81 22.05 17.12
C MET A 75 8.59 20.93 16.10
N LEU A 76 8.84 21.19 14.82
CA LEU A 76 8.68 20.16 13.76
C LEU A 76 9.72 19.05 13.88
N GLY A 77 10.80 19.27 14.63
CA GLY A 77 11.96 18.42 14.68
C GLY A 77 12.63 18.39 13.30
N ARG A 78 13.91 18.79 13.22
CA ARG A 78 14.70 18.53 12.01
C ARG A 78 14.92 17.02 11.87
N GLY A 79 13.93 16.29 11.39
CA GLY A 79 14.11 14.90 10.98
C GLY A 79 15.02 14.92 9.75
N GLU A 80 16.20 14.34 9.87
CA GLU A 80 17.17 14.33 8.77
C GLU A 80 16.53 13.75 7.51
N PRO A 81 16.69 14.41 6.34
CA PRO A 81 16.24 13.85 5.06
C PRO A 81 16.73 12.42 4.82
N GLU A 82 17.91 12.09 5.36
CA GLU A 82 18.54 10.77 5.27
C GLU A 82 17.75 9.67 5.98
N GLN A 83 17.19 9.95 7.16
CA GLN A 83 16.34 9.00 7.89
C GLN A 83 15.05 8.67 7.11
N ARG A 84 14.53 9.66 6.36
CA ARG A 84 13.33 9.51 5.52
C ARG A 84 13.63 8.78 4.20
N ALA A 85 14.77 9.06 3.57
CA ALA A 85 15.22 8.34 2.38
C ALA A 85 15.46 6.85 2.66
N ARG A 86 15.93 6.51 3.87
CA ARG A 86 16.16 5.14 4.33
C ARG A 86 14.86 4.35 4.53
N GLN A 87 13.76 5.02 4.88
CA GLN A 87 12.41 4.42 4.98
C GLN A 87 11.76 4.15 3.60
N ASN A 88 12.15 4.90 2.56
CA ASN A 88 11.61 4.77 1.21
C ASN A 88 12.38 3.81 0.29
N ARG A 89 13.51 3.24 0.74
CA ARG A 89 14.20 2.16 0.01
C ARG A 89 13.32 0.91 -0.02
N GLN A 90 13.48 0.07 -1.04
CA GLN A 90 12.85 -1.26 -1.12
C GLN A 90 12.97 -1.92 0.25
N GLY A 91 11.81 -2.12 0.89
CA GLY A 91 11.74 -2.51 2.29
C GLY A 91 12.53 -3.79 2.51
N VAL A 92 13.41 -3.78 3.52
CA VAL A 92 14.16 -4.95 3.97
C VAL A 92 13.22 -6.09 4.42
N ALA A 93 11.98 -5.75 4.76
CA ALA A 93 10.97 -6.68 5.22
C ALA A 93 9.93 -6.99 4.12
N PRO A 94 9.64 -8.28 3.85
CA PRO A 94 8.61 -8.68 2.90
C PRO A 94 7.22 -8.23 3.37
N ALA A 95 6.39 -7.82 2.41
CA ALA A 95 5.01 -7.39 2.60
C ALA A 95 4.13 -8.02 1.52
N LEU A 96 3.51 -9.14 1.85
CA LEU A 96 2.76 -10.00 0.92
C LEU A 96 1.59 -9.27 0.27
N LEU A 97 0.85 -8.51 1.08
CA LEU A 97 -0.40 -7.86 0.69
C LEU A 97 -0.18 -6.42 0.21
N LYS A 98 1.07 -6.00 -0.05
CA LYS A 98 1.38 -4.66 -0.51
C LYS A 98 0.61 -4.36 -1.80
N GLY A 99 -0.25 -3.34 -1.74
CA GLY A 99 -1.10 -2.94 -2.88
C GLY A 99 -2.42 -3.71 -2.99
N LEU A 100 -2.62 -4.76 -2.20
CA LEU A 100 -3.85 -5.56 -2.17
C LEU A 100 -4.71 -5.27 -0.94
N ILE A 101 -4.13 -4.79 0.16
CA ILE A 101 -4.83 -4.56 1.43
C ILE A 101 -5.40 -3.14 1.57
N PHE A 102 -6.67 -3.09 1.97
CA PHE A 102 -7.44 -1.88 2.20
C PHE A 102 -8.22 -2.02 3.51
N ALA A 103 -8.56 -0.90 4.12
CA ALA A 103 -9.55 -0.87 5.19
C ALA A 103 -10.97 -0.71 4.62
N ASP A 104 -11.97 -0.95 5.47
CA ASP A 104 -13.41 -0.77 5.20
C ASP A 104 -13.79 0.67 4.81
N ASP A 105 -13.02 1.67 5.26
CA ASP A 105 -13.10 3.07 4.85
C ASP A 105 -12.59 3.35 3.42
N GLY A 106 -12.13 2.30 2.72
CA GLY A 106 -11.64 2.36 1.35
C GLY A 106 -10.19 2.81 1.20
N TRP A 107 -9.49 3.18 2.28
CA TRP A 107 -8.09 3.57 2.23
C TRP A 107 -7.17 2.36 2.16
N ALA A 108 -6.14 2.47 1.32
CA ALA A 108 -5.07 1.47 1.26
C ALA A 108 -4.32 1.40 2.60
N MET A 109 -3.90 0.20 2.99
CA MET A 109 -3.01 0.02 4.13
C MET A 109 -1.56 -0.13 3.67
N THR A 110 -0.70 0.77 4.14
CA THR A 110 0.71 0.83 3.75
C THR A 110 1.55 -0.09 4.66
N PRO A 111 2.42 -0.95 4.11
CA PRO A 111 3.35 -1.73 4.93
C PRO A 111 4.28 -0.82 5.73
N ALA A 112 4.41 -1.10 7.02
CA ALA A 112 5.31 -0.42 7.93
C ALA A 112 5.99 -1.45 8.83
N TYR A 113 7.15 -1.11 9.37
CA TYR A 113 7.81 -1.95 10.34
C TYR A 113 8.61 -1.13 11.35
N THR A 114 8.84 -1.73 12.51
CA THR A 114 9.85 -1.30 13.47
C THR A 114 10.85 -2.42 13.69
N GLN A 115 12.08 -2.09 14.03
CA GLN A 115 13.15 -3.05 14.26
C GLN A 115 13.63 -2.94 15.70
N LYS A 116 13.74 -4.07 16.41
CA LYS A 116 14.40 -4.18 17.72
C LYS A 116 15.44 -5.29 17.65
N GLY A 117 16.72 -4.93 17.64
CA GLY A 117 17.81 -5.85 17.37
C GLY A 117 17.69 -6.48 15.98
N ALA A 118 17.68 -7.81 15.90
CA ALA A 118 17.47 -8.56 14.65
C ALA A 118 15.98 -8.79 14.29
N LYS A 119 15.03 -8.46 15.18
CA LYS A 119 13.60 -8.76 14.98
C LYS A 119 12.87 -7.58 14.34
N PHE A 120 12.12 -7.87 13.27
CA PHE A 120 11.20 -6.95 12.63
C PHE A 120 9.77 -7.15 13.14
N TYR A 121 9.13 -6.06 13.58
CA TYR A 121 7.71 -6.01 13.89
C TYR A 121 7.00 -5.34 12.73
N ARG A 122 6.26 -6.14 11.94
CA ARG A 122 5.66 -5.73 10.68
C ARG A 122 4.16 -5.47 10.86
N TYR A 123 3.68 -4.40 10.23
CA TYR A 123 2.29 -3.95 10.30
C TYR A 123 1.83 -3.43 8.94
N TYR A 124 0.52 -3.49 8.69
CA TYR A 124 -0.11 -2.64 7.68
C TYR A 124 -0.78 -1.49 8.39
N VAL A 125 -0.54 -0.26 7.94
CA VAL A 125 -1.03 0.97 8.57
C VAL A 125 -1.96 1.71 7.62
N ASN A 126 -3.15 2.06 8.08
CA ASN A 126 -4.12 2.76 7.26
C ASN A 126 -3.58 4.14 6.84
N THR A 127 -3.62 4.43 5.54
CA THR A 127 -3.08 5.68 4.98
C THR A 127 -3.84 6.92 5.50
N ALA A 128 -5.14 6.83 5.79
CA ALA A 128 -5.89 7.91 6.44
C ALA A 128 -5.33 8.21 7.84
N SER A 129 -4.97 7.17 8.60
CA SER A 129 -4.36 7.34 9.93
C SER A 129 -3.04 8.13 9.87
N MET A 130 -2.24 7.84 8.84
CA MET A 130 -0.96 8.50 8.59
C MET A 130 -1.18 9.96 8.18
N LYS A 131 -2.03 10.19 7.18
CA LYS A 131 -2.24 11.51 6.55
C LYS A 131 -3.09 12.47 7.35
N ILE A 132 -4.08 11.98 8.09
CA ILE A 132 -5.11 12.79 8.76
C ILE A 132 -5.00 12.59 10.27
N GLY A 133 -5.00 11.36 10.76
CA GLY A 133 -4.96 11.05 12.19
C GLY A 133 -5.64 9.72 12.49
N LYS A 134 -5.33 9.10 13.64
CA LYS A 134 -5.86 7.77 14.01
C LYS A 134 -7.39 7.70 14.02
N GLU A 135 -8.06 8.79 14.40
CA GLU A 135 -9.52 8.91 14.46
C GLU A 135 -10.17 8.98 13.07
N ALA A 136 -9.39 9.17 12.00
CA ALA A 136 -9.91 9.25 10.64
C ALA A 136 -10.31 7.88 10.05
N CYS A 137 -10.07 6.79 10.78
CA CYS A 137 -10.32 5.43 10.35
C CYS A 137 -10.71 4.53 11.53
N SER A 138 -11.53 3.52 11.26
CA SER A 138 -11.91 2.48 12.23
C SER A 138 -10.72 1.55 12.55
N VAL A 139 -9.95 1.17 11.52
CA VAL A 139 -8.78 0.29 11.63
C VAL A 139 -7.53 1.07 11.30
N SER A 140 -6.78 1.48 12.32
CA SER A 140 -5.54 2.24 12.12
C SER A 140 -4.34 1.39 11.72
N ARG A 141 -4.26 0.16 12.21
CA ARG A 141 -3.18 -0.79 11.93
C ARG A 141 -3.58 -2.23 12.16
N VAL A 142 -2.94 -3.15 11.44
CA VAL A 142 -3.02 -4.59 11.69
C VAL A 142 -1.63 -5.24 11.68
N PRO A 143 -1.37 -6.26 12.51
CA PRO A 143 -0.14 -7.04 12.45
C PRO A 143 -0.02 -7.76 11.11
N ALA A 144 1.12 -7.60 10.43
CA ALA A 144 1.32 -8.21 9.11
C ALA A 144 1.35 -9.73 9.18
N GLY A 145 1.99 -10.32 10.20
CA GLY A 145 2.07 -11.78 10.33
C GLY A 145 0.70 -12.45 10.44
N GLU A 146 -0.19 -11.90 11.27
CA GLU A 146 -1.53 -12.45 11.49
C GLU A 146 -2.41 -12.31 10.24
N ILE A 147 -2.43 -11.12 9.63
CA ILE A 147 -3.29 -10.88 8.46
C ILE A 147 -2.81 -11.65 7.23
N GLU A 148 -1.49 -11.76 7.02
CA GLU A 148 -0.91 -12.52 5.92
C GLU A 148 -1.21 -14.02 6.09
N ALA A 149 -1.05 -14.56 7.30
CA ALA A 149 -1.37 -15.95 7.57
C ALA A 149 -2.86 -16.25 7.35
N ALA A 150 -3.75 -15.35 7.79
CA ALA A 150 -5.20 -15.50 7.57
C ALA A 150 -5.56 -15.49 6.07
N VAL A 151 -4.95 -14.58 5.29
CA VAL A 151 -5.15 -14.53 3.83
C VAL A 151 -4.64 -15.79 3.16
N ILE A 152 -3.42 -16.23 3.48
CA ILE A 152 -2.84 -17.46 2.92
C ILE A 152 -3.74 -18.66 3.22
N ALA A 153 -4.17 -18.83 4.48
CA ALA A 153 -5.03 -19.93 4.87
C ALA A 153 -6.37 -19.92 4.12
N GLN A 154 -6.97 -18.75 3.90
CA GLN A 154 -8.23 -18.66 3.17
C GLN A 154 -8.04 -18.90 1.67
N VAL A 155 -6.97 -18.40 1.06
CA VAL A 155 -6.65 -18.68 -0.35
C VAL A 155 -6.41 -20.17 -0.56
N ARG A 156 -5.66 -20.84 0.34
CA ARG A 156 -5.46 -22.31 0.31
C ARG A 156 -6.79 -23.06 0.30
N LYS A 157 -7.73 -22.68 1.18
CA LYS A 157 -9.08 -23.29 1.21
C LYS A 157 -9.85 -23.09 -0.10
N VAL A 158 -9.78 -21.90 -0.69
CA VAL A 158 -10.45 -21.63 -1.97
C VAL A 158 -9.84 -22.44 -3.10
N LEU A 159 -8.51 -22.56 -3.15
CA LEU A 159 -7.82 -23.39 -4.15
C LEU A 159 -8.21 -24.87 -4.08
N GLN A 160 -8.55 -25.37 -2.90
CA GLN A 160 -9.01 -26.75 -2.68
C GLN A 160 -10.52 -26.95 -2.93
N ALA A 161 -11.27 -25.88 -3.18
CA ALA A 161 -12.70 -26.00 -3.38
C ALA A 161 -13.00 -26.81 -4.67
N PRO A 162 -13.97 -27.74 -4.65
CA PRO A 162 -14.29 -28.59 -5.81
C PRO A 162 -14.60 -27.78 -7.08
N GLU A 163 -15.22 -26.61 -6.92
CA GLU A 163 -15.56 -25.70 -8.02
C GLU A 163 -14.30 -25.12 -8.68
N MET A 164 -13.31 -24.73 -7.87
CA MET A 164 -12.03 -24.20 -8.33
C MET A 164 -11.21 -25.29 -9.02
N MET A 165 -11.18 -26.51 -8.45
CA MET A 165 -10.53 -27.66 -9.06
C MET A 165 -11.17 -28.01 -10.42
N SER A 166 -12.49 -28.02 -10.49
CA SER A 166 -13.24 -28.27 -11.73
C SER A 166 -12.95 -27.21 -12.79
N GLN A 167 -12.83 -25.93 -12.40
CA GLN A 167 -12.45 -24.87 -13.31
C GLN A 167 -11.01 -25.02 -13.81
N ALA A 168 -10.08 -25.37 -12.93
CA ALA A 168 -8.68 -25.61 -13.30
C ALA A 168 -8.55 -26.76 -14.32
N ILE A 169 -9.25 -27.87 -14.11
CA ILE A 169 -9.28 -29.00 -15.05
C ILE A 169 -9.81 -28.54 -16.41
N ARG A 170 -10.92 -27.79 -16.45
CA ARG A 170 -11.50 -27.28 -17.71
C ARG A 170 -10.51 -26.40 -18.48
N GLU A 171 -9.80 -25.51 -17.78
CA GLU A 171 -8.79 -24.63 -18.41
C GLU A 171 -7.60 -25.44 -18.93
N VAL A 172 -7.10 -26.41 -18.17
CA VAL A 172 -5.98 -27.28 -18.62
C VAL A 172 -6.39 -28.12 -19.83
N VAL A 173 -7.56 -28.75 -19.81
CA VAL A 173 -8.08 -29.54 -20.96
C VAL A 173 -8.32 -28.64 -22.18
N ALA A 174 -8.73 -27.38 -21.99
CA ALA A 174 -8.88 -26.44 -23.10
C ALA A 174 -7.53 -26.05 -23.73
N LEU A 175 -6.44 -26.03 -22.95
CA LEU A 175 -5.08 -25.76 -23.42
C LEU A 175 -4.39 -27.00 -23.99
N ASP A 176 -4.66 -28.18 -23.43
CA ASP A 176 -4.15 -29.48 -23.86
C ASP A 176 -5.27 -30.54 -23.78
N PRO A 177 -5.96 -30.81 -24.91
CA PRO A 177 -7.05 -31.80 -24.95
C PRO A 177 -6.61 -33.23 -24.66
N ALA A 178 -5.30 -33.52 -24.66
CA ALA A 178 -4.76 -34.83 -24.33
C ALA A 178 -4.40 -34.98 -22.85
N ALA A 179 -4.55 -33.92 -22.05
CA ALA A 179 -4.27 -33.96 -20.62
C ALA A 179 -5.27 -34.84 -19.87
N ASP A 180 -4.77 -35.77 -19.06
CA ASP A 180 -5.61 -36.57 -18.16
C ASP A 180 -6.09 -35.70 -16.98
N ALA A 181 -7.40 -35.59 -16.81
CA ALA A 181 -8.01 -34.87 -15.70
C ALA A 181 -7.52 -35.37 -14.33
N GLN A 182 -7.19 -36.67 -14.21
CA GLN A 182 -6.75 -37.27 -12.97
C GLN A 182 -5.31 -36.88 -12.61
N ASP A 183 -4.43 -36.75 -13.62
CA ASP A 183 -3.08 -36.22 -13.45
C ASP A 183 -3.09 -34.73 -13.08
N VAL A 184 -4.02 -33.95 -13.66
CA VAL A 184 -4.20 -32.53 -13.33
C VAL A 184 -4.64 -32.36 -11.87
N ILE A 185 -5.61 -33.15 -11.41
CA ILE A 185 -6.07 -33.14 -10.01
C ILE A 185 -4.90 -33.49 -9.07
N THR A 186 -4.17 -34.56 -9.38
CA THR A 186 -3.04 -35.03 -8.55
C THR A 186 -1.94 -33.97 -8.47
N THR A 187 -1.62 -33.32 -9.59
CA THR A 187 -0.63 -32.25 -9.66
C THR A 187 -1.09 -31.03 -8.86
N LEU A 188 -2.34 -30.60 -9.00
CA LEU A 188 -2.88 -29.46 -8.24
C LEU A 188 -2.95 -29.76 -6.73
N GLN A 189 -3.28 -30.99 -6.34
CA GLN A 189 -3.27 -31.41 -4.93
C GLN A 189 -1.85 -31.50 -4.36
N SER A 190 -0.84 -31.78 -5.18
CA SER A 190 0.56 -31.80 -4.75
C SER A 190 1.15 -30.42 -4.45
N ILE A 191 0.47 -29.32 -4.84
CA ILE A 191 0.91 -27.95 -4.55
C ILE A 191 0.75 -27.61 -3.06
N GLU A 192 -0.26 -28.17 -2.39
CA GLU A 192 -0.56 -27.88 -0.99
C GLU A 192 0.60 -28.22 -0.02
N PRO A 193 1.22 -29.42 -0.08
CA PRO A 193 2.38 -29.72 0.77
C PRO A 193 3.63 -28.90 0.43
N VAL A 194 3.75 -28.43 -0.82
CA VAL A 194 4.92 -27.66 -1.29
C VAL A 194 4.75 -26.16 -1.03
N TRP A 195 3.54 -25.68 -0.72
CA TRP A 195 3.25 -24.26 -0.51
C TRP A 195 4.17 -23.62 0.54
N ASP A 196 4.41 -24.31 1.64
CA ASP A 196 5.24 -23.82 2.75
C ASP A 196 6.74 -23.90 2.43
N GLU A 197 7.13 -24.63 1.37
CA GLU A 197 8.49 -24.70 0.83
C GLU A 197 8.73 -23.66 -0.28
N LEU A 198 7.68 -23.03 -0.81
CA LEU A 198 7.82 -21.97 -1.80
C LEU A 198 8.57 -20.78 -1.22
N PHE A 199 9.51 -20.23 -2.00
CA PHE A 199 10.18 -18.98 -1.64
C PHE A 199 9.14 -17.87 -1.39
N PRO A 200 9.37 -16.97 -0.42
CA PRO A 200 8.41 -15.90 -0.10
C PRO A 200 8.00 -15.03 -1.31
N ALA A 201 8.90 -14.86 -2.27
CA ALA A 201 8.61 -14.14 -3.51
C ALA A 201 7.56 -14.86 -4.38
N GLU A 202 7.61 -16.19 -4.42
CA GLU A 202 6.68 -17.00 -5.19
C GLU A 202 5.30 -17.07 -4.54
N GLN A 203 5.25 -17.20 -3.21
CA GLN A 203 4.00 -17.05 -2.45
C GLN A 203 3.34 -15.68 -2.73
N ALA A 204 4.14 -14.60 -2.75
CA ALA A 204 3.63 -13.27 -3.07
C ALA A 204 3.12 -13.14 -4.50
N ARG A 205 3.81 -13.76 -5.46
CA ARG A 205 3.38 -13.78 -6.87
C ARG A 205 2.02 -14.48 -7.01
N ILE A 206 1.87 -15.67 -6.41
CA ILE A 206 0.61 -16.42 -6.47
C ILE A 206 -0.53 -15.64 -5.81
N ILE A 207 -0.30 -15.05 -4.64
CA ILE A 207 -1.30 -14.21 -3.98
C ILE A 207 -1.70 -13.01 -4.86
N GLN A 208 -0.75 -12.35 -5.52
CA GLN A 208 -1.06 -11.25 -6.45
C GLN A 208 -1.83 -11.68 -7.70
N LEU A 209 -1.70 -12.93 -8.14
CA LEU A 209 -2.45 -13.48 -9.26
C LEU A 209 -3.88 -13.87 -8.87
N LEU A 210 -4.08 -14.35 -7.65
CA LEU A 210 -5.37 -14.88 -7.20
C LEU A 210 -6.24 -13.85 -6.49
N VAL A 211 -5.63 -12.94 -5.73
CA VAL A 211 -6.35 -11.98 -4.88
C VAL A 211 -6.43 -10.65 -5.60
N ASP A 212 -7.64 -10.11 -5.69
CA ASP A 212 -7.89 -8.76 -6.21
C ASP A 212 -7.75 -7.74 -5.08
N ARG A 213 -8.43 -8.02 -3.96
CA ARG A 213 -8.50 -7.09 -2.83
C ARG A 213 -8.68 -7.81 -1.51
N VAL A 214 -7.98 -7.32 -0.48
CA VAL A 214 -8.16 -7.71 0.90
C VAL A 214 -8.72 -6.52 1.66
N THR A 215 -9.95 -6.62 2.16
CA THR A 215 -10.60 -5.55 2.93
C THR A 215 -10.66 -5.92 4.41
N VAL A 216 -10.06 -5.09 5.25
CA VAL A 216 -10.00 -5.25 6.71
C VAL A 216 -11.02 -4.35 7.37
N SER A 217 -11.79 -4.91 8.31
CA SER A 217 -12.74 -4.19 9.15
C SER A 217 -12.51 -4.54 10.62
N PRO A 218 -13.08 -3.79 11.58
CA PRO A 218 -13.01 -4.14 13.00
C PRO A 218 -13.59 -5.53 13.32
N THR A 219 -14.53 -6.01 12.51
CA THR A 219 -15.26 -7.25 12.73
C THR A 219 -14.69 -8.45 11.96
N GLY A 220 -13.76 -8.23 11.04
CA GLY A 220 -13.20 -9.32 10.24
C GLY A 220 -12.56 -8.91 8.92
N LEU A 221 -12.34 -9.92 8.09
CA LEU A 221 -11.60 -9.85 6.84
C LEU A 221 -12.49 -10.30 5.68
N ARG A 222 -12.46 -9.53 4.58
CA ARG A 222 -13.02 -9.94 3.28
C ARG A 222 -11.89 -10.06 2.27
N ILE A 223 -11.92 -11.14 1.48
CA ILE A 223 -10.95 -11.40 0.42
C ILE A 223 -11.74 -11.54 -0.88
N ASP A 224 -11.50 -10.61 -1.79
CA ASP A 224 -12.08 -10.58 -3.12
C ASP A 224 -11.09 -11.26 -4.07
N MET A 225 -11.53 -12.33 -4.73
CA MET A 225 -10.72 -13.16 -5.63
C MET A 225 -10.82 -12.62 -7.06
N LYS A 226 -9.75 -12.74 -7.85
CA LYS A 226 -9.77 -12.41 -9.28
C LYS A 226 -10.52 -13.48 -10.06
N MET A 227 -11.48 -13.07 -10.89
CA MET A 227 -12.26 -13.96 -11.76
C MET A 227 -11.39 -14.79 -12.72
N ALA A 228 -10.31 -14.21 -13.25
CA ALA A 228 -9.36 -14.87 -14.14
C ALA A 228 -8.09 -15.39 -13.43
N GLY A 229 -7.97 -15.22 -12.11
CA GLY A 229 -6.72 -15.47 -11.39
C GLY A 229 -6.23 -16.91 -11.49
N MET A 230 -7.16 -17.87 -11.58
CA MET A 230 -6.85 -19.29 -11.76
C MET A 230 -6.23 -19.58 -13.13
N LYS A 231 -6.80 -18.98 -14.18
CA LYS A 231 -6.28 -19.12 -15.55
C LYS A 231 -4.87 -18.56 -15.67
N ASP A 232 -4.65 -17.37 -15.11
CA ASP A 232 -3.33 -16.72 -15.12
C ASP A 232 -2.30 -17.53 -14.33
N LEU A 233 -2.72 -18.12 -13.19
CA LEU A 233 -1.86 -19.01 -12.41
C LEU A 233 -1.47 -20.25 -13.21
N ILE A 234 -2.43 -20.95 -13.81
CA ILE A 234 -2.20 -22.17 -14.61
C ILE A 234 -1.26 -21.86 -15.78
N GLN A 235 -1.51 -20.79 -16.54
CA GLN A 235 -0.64 -20.37 -17.64
C GLN A 235 0.78 -20.01 -17.19
N SER A 236 0.95 -19.54 -15.95
CA SER A 236 2.27 -19.20 -15.41
C SER A 236 3.07 -20.40 -14.90
N VAL A 237 2.41 -21.48 -14.49
CA VAL A 237 3.05 -22.69 -13.93
C VAL A 237 3.28 -23.75 -15.02
N MET A 238 2.44 -23.79 -16.05
CA MET A 238 2.66 -24.70 -17.19
C MET A 238 3.86 -24.21 -18.02
N PRO A 239 4.93 -25.01 -18.18
CA PRO A 239 6.00 -24.64 -19.08
C PRO A 239 5.45 -24.56 -20.50
N ALA A 240 5.86 -23.54 -21.27
CA ALA A 240 5.62 -23.53 -22.71
C ALA A 240 6.27 -24.76 -23.33
N ARG A 241 5.48 -25.81 -23.59
CA ARG A 241 5.96 -26.99 -24.30
C ARG A 241 6.36 -26.49 -25.69
N LYS A 242 7.68 -26.47 -25.98
CA LYS A 242 8.17 -26.27 -27.35
C LYS A 242 7.47 -27.31 -28.22
N VAL A 243 6.60 -26.84 -29.10
CA VAL A 243 6.06 -27.65 -30.19
C VAL A 243 7.27 -28.10 -31.00
N ALA A 244 7.49 -29.41 -31.05
CA ALA A 244 8.51 -30.03 -31.89
C ALA A 244 8.05 -30.05 -33.35
#